data_AF-A0A6B1I4D6-F1
#
_entry.id   AF-A0A6B1I4D6-F1
#
_cell.length_a   1.000
_cell.length_b   1.000
_cell.length_c   1.000
_cell.angle_alpha   90.00
_cell.angle_beta   90.00
_cell.angle_gamma   90.00
#
_symmetry.space_group_name_H-M   'P 1'
#
loop_
_entity.id
_entity.type
_entity.pdbx_description
1 polymer ?
#
loop_
_entity_poly.entity_id
_entity_poly.type
_entity_poly.pdbx_seq_one_letter_code
_entity_poly.pdbx_strand_id
1 'polypeptide(L)'
;MIIAEIPARHRCPDGTVKRRLSHGRDRIRTVLGVTSKKRSKTMSASQQRPFPQYRPEIRIEASQEAPFRIDFKEMAWWFIVPEVGDHVRWASYDPPKEGDEPWRLSETVSLAAQRPAVIHGRSCVEVEVENQYFNQDGKIHEREEDRHVKVWGHLAENAVEWIAVESLRPDGTRELTTFLDEEFYDDWAPSPRLIEDRGCLRPQTDGSFARQADAPEVMGAGVFDVQIGQQRFTCMRVFEIEKEATVRDVMVEAYITQAGRTVLFRRYNSNRWAKKDAPPHNWGEEMTWEEDLPHTDRIVIDGVTYVHYYDNLTDVACGIAD
;
A
#
# COMPACT_ATOMS: atom_id res chain seq x y z
N MET A 1 3.10 -11.22 53.06
CA MET A 1 3.46 -9.82 52.75
C MET A 1 2.70 -9.41 51.52
N ILE A 2 1.80 -8.44 51.65
CA ILE A 2 1.03 -7.92 50.51
C ILE A 2 1.89 -6.88 49.77
N ILE A 3 1.74 -6.79 48.44
CA ILE A 3 2.61 -5.95 47.58
C ILE A 3 2.63 -4.48 48.05
N ALA A 4 1.52 -4.01 48.64
CA ALA A 4 1.36 -2.65 49.17
C ALA A 4 2.22 -2.34 50.40
N GLU A 5 2.74 -3.33 51.13
CA GLU A 5 3.58 -3.12 52.32
C GLU A 5 5.08 -2.98 52.01
N ILE A 6 5.49 -3.43 50.83
CA ILE A 6 6.90 -3.49 50.39
C ILE A 6 7.52 -2.08 50.22
N PRO A 7 6.83 -1.08 49.62
CA PRO A 7 7.38 0.26 49.43
C PRO A 7 7.80 0.93 50.75
N ALA A 8 6.92 0.88 51.75
CA ALA A 8 7.14 1.48 53.07
C ALA A 8 8.31 0.81 53.81
N ARG A 9 8.37 -0.53 53.75
CA ARG A 9 9.43 -1.30 54.40
C ARG A 9 10.82 -1.07 53.80
N HIS A 10 10.88 -0.87 52.48
CA HIS A 10 12.14 -0.72 51.76
C HIS A 10 12.46 0.73 51.38
N ARG A 11 11.69 1.70 51.89
CA ARG A 11 11.84 3.14 51.62
C ARG A 11 12.04 3.44 50.13
N CYS A 12 11.19 2.88 49.27
CA CYS A 12 11.29 3.06 47.84
C CYS A 12 9.91 3.25 47.18
N PRO A 13 9.81 3.99 46.07
CA PRO A 13 8.53 4.22 45.39
C PRO A 13 7.88 2.93 44.88
N ASP A 14 6.55 2.90 44.80
CA ASP A 14 5.76 1.77 44.30
C ASP A 14 6.19 1.31 42.89
N GLY A 15 6.50 2.26 42.00
CA GLY A 15 6.99 1.98 40.66
C GLY A 15 8.34 1.23 40.69
N THR A 16 9.21 1.58 41.63
CA THR A 16 10.51 0.93 41.84
C THR A 16 10.34 -0.48 42.42
N VAL A 17 9.39 -0.68 43.34
CA VAL A 17 9.04 -2.00 43.86
C VAL A 17 8.53 -2.92 42.75
N LYS A 18 7.56 -2.45 41.95
CA LYS A 18 6.98 -3.23 40.84
C LYS A 18 8.04 -3.60 39.79
N ARG A 19 8.90 -2.65 39.43
CA ARG A 19 10.00 -2.88 38.49
C ARG A 19 10.99 -3.92 39.03
N ARG A 20 11.44 -3.79 40.27
CA ARG A 20 12.40 -4.74 40.88
C ARG A 20 11.82 -6.14 41.03
N LEU A 21 10.54 -6.26 41.41
CA LEU A 21 9.85 -7.55 41.46
C LEU A 21 9.72 -8.20 40.07
N SER A 22 9.41 -7.40 39.03
CA SER A 22 9.37 -7.92 37.66
C SER A 22 10.73 -8.40 37.20
N HIS A 23 11.77 -7.55 37.32
CA HIS A 23 13.13 -7.91 36.90
C HIS A 23 13.68 -9.10 37.70
N GLY A 24 13.40 -9.18 39.01
CA GLY A 24 13.80 -10.30 39.85
C GLY A 24 13.12 -11.61 39.43
N ARG A 25 11.81 -11.57 39.14
CA ARG A 25 11.05 -12.71 38.63
C ARG A 25 11.57 -13.17 37.27
N ASP A 26 11.87 -12.24 36.38
CA ASP A 26 12.34 -12.57 35.03
C ASP A 26 13.76 -13.14 35.08
N ARG A 27 14.63 -12.61 35.93
CA ARG A 27 15.97 -13.17 36.19
C ARG A 27 15.90 -14.59 36.78
N ILE A 28 15.02 -14.85 37.75
CA ILE A 28 14.83 -16.18 38.32
C ILE A 28 14.32 -17.17 37.25
N ARG A 29 13.41 -16.74 36.38
CA ARG A 29 12.92 -17.57 35.25
C ARG A 29 14.02 -17.93 34.26
N THR A 30 14.89 -16.98 33.94
CA THR A 30 16.07 -17.22 33.08
C THR A 30 17.02 -18.24 33.72
N VAL A 31 17.34 -18.08 35.02
CA VAL A 31 18.24 -19.00 35.74
C VAL A 31 17.65 -20.41 35.84
N LEU A 32 16.33 -20.53 36.01
CA LEU A 32 15.64 -21.82 36.14
C LEU A 32 15.24 -22.45 34.79
N GLY A 33 15.62 -21.84 33.66
CA GLY A 33 15.27 -22.35 32.32
C GLY A 33 13.76 -22.38 32.03
N VAL A 34 12.95 -21.64 32.79
CA VAL A 34 11.49 -21.59 32.62
C VAL A 34 11.18 -20.55 31.56
N THR A 35 10.99 -20.99 30.31
CA THR A 35 10.50 -20.15 29.22
C THR A 35 9.15 -19.57 29.62
N SER A 36 9.00 -18.24 29.55
CA SER A 36 7.71 -17.63 29.83
C SER A 36 6.71 -18.20 28.81
N LYS A 37 5.65 -18.87 29.27
CA LYS A 37 4.44 -19.00 28.45
C LYS A 37 4.11 -17.57 28.01
N LYS A 38 4.24 -17.27 26.71
CA LYS A 38 3.72 -16.04 26.12
C LYS A 38 2.33 -15.89 26.73
N ARG A 39 2.14 -14.88 27.57
CA ARG A 39 0.81 -14.54 28.05
C ARG A 39 0.06 -14.20 26.78
N SER A 40 -0.77 -15.12 26.31
CA SER A 40 -1.86 -14.79 25.41
C SER A 40 -2.64 -13.72 26.15
N LYS A 41 -2.37 -12.45 25.82
CA LYS A 41 -3.33 -11.39 26.05
C LYS A 41 -4.46 -11.69 25.07
N THR A 42 -5.29 -12.65 25.42
CA THR A 42 -6.70 -12.59 25.04
C THR A 42 -7.29 -11.48 25.89
N MET A 43 -6.93 -10.24 25.56
CA MET A 43 -7.85 -9.13 25.73
C MET A 43 -8.71 -9.19 24.50
N SER A 44 -10.00 -9.44 24.71
CA SER A 44 -11.04 -9.17 23.73
C SER A 44 -11.09 -7.67 23.45
N ALA A 45 -10.11 -7.16 22.72
CA ALA A 45 -10.48 -6.25 21.66
C ALA A 45 -11.12 -7.17 20.62
N SER A 46 -12.37 -6.94 20.26
CA SER A 46 -12.69 -7.06 18.85
C SER A 46 -11.52 -6.41 18.12
N GLN A 47 -10.70 -7.18 17.40
CA GLN A 47 -9.78 -6.61 16.42
C GLN A 47 -10.69 -5.82 15.48
N GLN A 48 -10.89 -4.54 15.78
CA GLN A 48 -11.55 -3.61 14.89
C GLN A 48 -10.58 -3.49 13.74
N ARG A 49 -10.72 -4.38 12.76
CA ARG A 49 -10.12 -4.17 11.45
C ARG A 49 -10.71 -2.84 10.99
N PRO A 50 -9.88 -1.79 10.78
CA PRO A 50 -10.43 -0.51 10.35
C PRO A 50 -11.17 -0.68 9.02
N PHE A 51 -10.67 -1.58 8.16
CA PHE A 51 -11.25 -1.94 6.88
C PHE A 51 -12.17 -3.17 6.95
N PRO A 52 -13.24 -3.21 6.13
CA PRO A 52 -14.12 -4.37 6.04
C PRO A 52 -13.40 -5.58 5.45
N GLN A 53 -13.78 -6.79 5.88
CA GLN A 53 -13.20 -8.03 5.39
C GLN A 53 -13.46 -8.26 3.89
N TYR A 54 -14.59 -7.76 3.38
CA TYR A 54 -14.95 -7.83 1.97
C TYR A 54 -14.82 -6.45 1.35
N ARG A 55 -14.39 -6.40 0.09
CA ARG A 55 -14.29 -5.13 -0.63
C ARG A 55 -15.67 -4.48 -0.68
N PRO A 56 -15.79 -3.19 -0.31
CA PRO A 56 -17.00 -2.43 -0.56
C PRO A 56 -17.43 -2.52 -2.02
N GLU A 57 -18.74 -2.36 -2.26
CA GLU A 57 -19.25 -2.19 -3.62
C GLU A 57 -18.62 -0.94 -4.25
N ILE A 58 -18.12 -1.08 -5.47
CA ILE A 58 -17.52 0.00 -6.25
C ILE A 58 -18.39 0.24 -7.48
N ARG A 59 -18.84 1.48 -7.69
CA ARG A 59 -19.49 1.92 -8.92
C ARG A 59 -18.71 3.09 -9.50
N ILE A 60 -18.46 3.03 -10.80
CA ILE A 60 -17.68 4.02 -11.54
C ILE A 60 -18.50 4.40 -12.76
N GLU A 61 -18.90 5.66 -12.82
CA GLU A 61 -19.72 6.20 -13.91
C GLU A 61 -18.99 7.38 -14.55
N ALA A 62 -18.92 7.41 -15.88
CA ALA A 62 -18.31 8.53 -16.59
C ALA A 62 -19.09 9.82 -16.33
N SER A 63 -18.40 10.86 -15.88
CA SER A 63 -18.97 12.18 -15.65
C SER A 63 -18.85 13.06 -16.91
N GLN A 64 -19.76 14.02 -17.06
CA GLN A 64 -19.69 15.05 -18.10
C GLN A 64 -18.90 16.29 -17.66
N GLU A 65 -18.36 16.27 -16.45
CA GLU A 65 -17.51 17.34 -15.97
C GLU A 65 -16.22 17.46 -16.79
N ALA A 66 -15.72 18.70 -16.88
CA ALA A 66 -14.46 18.95 -17.57
C ALA A 66 -13.29 18.37 -16.75
N PRO A 67 -12.28 17.76 -17.40
CA PRO A 67 -11.05 17.36 -16.72
C PRO A 67 -10.39 18.53 -15.99
N PHE A 68 -9.80 18.23 -14.84
CA PHE A 68 -9.12 19.20 -14.00
C PHE A 68 -7.65 18.83 -13.80
N ARG A 69 -6.84 19.84 -13.46
CA ARG A 69 -5.43 19.64 -13.13
C ARG A 69 -5.31 19.10 -11.71
N ILE A 70 -4.48 18.09 -11.53
CA ILE A 70 -4.19 17.52 -10.22
C ILE A 70 -2.79 17.94 -9.77
N ASP A 71 -2.72 18.43 -8.53
CA ASP A 71 -1.50 18.55 -7.76
C ASP A 71 -1.31 17.26 -6.94
N PHE A 72 -0.67 16.26 -7.55
CA PHE A 72 -0.47 14.93 -6.99
C PHE A 72 0.78 14.91 -6.10
N LYS A 73 0.55 15.10 -4.80
CA LYS A 73 1.61 15.17 -3.79
C LYS A 73 1.88 13.85 -3.07
N GLU A 74 1.08 12.83 -3.34
CA GLU A 74 1.27 11.52 -2.73
C GLU A 74 2.53 10.86 -3.29
N MET A 75 3.28 10.16 -2.43
CA MET A 75 4.26 9.17 -2.86
C MET A 75 3.49 8.11 -3.63
N ALA A 76 3.70 8.06 -4.95
CA ALA A 76 2.78 7.38 -5.85
C ALA A 76 2.51 5.94 -5.40
N TRP A 77 1.22 5.62 -5.37
CA TRP A 77 0.68 4.30 -5.03
C TRP A 77 0.88 3.84 -3.59
N TRP A 78 1.48 4.69 -2.74
CA TRP A 78 1.51 4.56 -1.28
C TRP A 78 0.61 5.59 -0.59
N PHE A 79 0.04 6.53 -1.34
CA PHE A 79 -1.05 7.45 -0.94
C PHE A 79 -0.70 8.44 0.20
N ILE A 80 0.53 8.45 0.69
CA ILE A 80 1.02 9.34 1.74
C ILE A 80 1.66 10.58 1.11
N VAL A 81 1.38 11.77 1.62
CA VAL A 81 2.11 12.99 1.25
C VAL A 81 3.35 13.09 2.13
N PRO A 82 4.57 13.29 1.58
CA PRO A 82 5.80 13.40 2.38
C PRO A 82 5.94 14.79 3.01
N GLU A 83 4.93 15.18 3.79
CA GLU A 83 4.85 16.38 4.62
C GLU A 83 4.62 15.96 6.08
N VAL A 84 5.39 16.52 7.01
CA VAL A 84 5.30 16.14 8.44
C VAL A 84 3.88 16.37 8.97
N GLY A 85 3.31 15.32 9.55
CA GLY A 85 1.96 15.31 10.09
C GLY A 85 0.92 14.66 9.18
N ASP A 86 1.25 14.35 7.92
CA ASP A 86 0.36 13.55 7.07
C ASP A 86 0.33 12.09 7.55
N HIS A 87 -0.83 11.48 7.42
CA HIS A 87 -1.06 10.07 7.71
C HIS A 87 -2.08 9.52 6.73
N VAL A 88 -1.95 8.24 6.42
CA VAL A 88 -2.94 7.52 5.62
C VAL A 88 -2.96 6.07 6.03
N ARG A 89 -4.15 5.47 5.97
CA ARG A 89 -4.30 4.01 5.99
C ARG A 89 -4.92 3.57 4.70
N TRP A 90 -4.55 2.40 4.23
CA TRP A 90 -5.18 1.78 3.08
C TRP A 90 -5.25 0.26 3.23
N ALA A 91 -6.10 -0.36 2.43
CA ALA A 91 -6.31 -1.80 2.38
C ALA A 91 -6.22 -2.35 0.96
N SER A 92 -5.54 -3.48 0.77
CA SER A 92 -5.61 -4.28 -0.45
C SER A 92 -6.73 -5.30 -0.39
N TYR A 93 -7.39 -5.48 -1.52
CA TYR A 93 -8.38 -6.52 -1.75
C TYR A 93 -7.99 -7.37 -2.96
N ASP A 94 -7.89 -8.67 -2.74
CA ASP A 94 -7.58 -9.64 -3.78
C ASP A 94 -8.87 -10.12 -4.47
N PRO A 95 -8.82 -10.42 -5.79
CA PRO A 95 -9.93 -10.94 -6.55
C PRO A 95 -10.33 -12.35 -6.10
N PRO A 96 -11.59 -12.73 -6.34
CA PRO A 96 -11.98 -14.12 -6.22
C PRO A 96 -11.22 -14.99 -7.24
N LYS A 97 -10.84 -16.20 -6.82
CA LYS A 97 -10.24 -17.19 -7.73
C LYS A 97 -11.29 -17.91 -8.58
N GLU A 98 -12.52 -18.01 -8.09
CA GLU A 98 -13.60 -18.73 -8.75
C GLU A 98 -14.91 -17.94 -8.67
N GLY A 99 -15.59 -17.80 -9.82
CA GLY A 99 -16.98 -17.35 -9.93
C GLY A 99 -17.33 -16.07 -9.16
N ASP A 100 -18.47 -16.12 -8.46
CA ASP A 100 -19.12 -14.99 -7.77
C ASP A 100 -18.61 -14.76 -6.33
N GLU A 101 -17.43 -15.30 -5.96
CA GLU A 101 -16.87 -15.04 -4.63
C GLU A 101 -16.57 -13.55 -4.43
N PRO A 102 -16.74 -13.02 -3.20
CA PRO A 102 -16.41 -11.62 -2.94
C PRO A 102 -14.90 -11.42 -2.88
N TRP A 103 -14.47 -10.23 -3.29
CA TRP A 103 -13.10 -9.74 -3.09
C TRP A 103 -12.78 -9.64 -1.58
N ARG A 104 -11.57 -10.03 -1.20
CA ARG A 104 -11.19 -10.21 0.22
C ARG A 104 -10.00 -9.36 0.61
N LEU A 105 -10.07 -8.79 1.80
CA LEU A 105 -8.98 -8.07 2.43
C LEU A 105 -7.74 -8.98 2.54
N SER A 106 -6.63 -8.55 1.95
CA SER A 106 -5.36 -9.27 1.95
C SER A 106 -4.26 -8.53 2.74
N GLU A 107 -4.31 -7.20 2.75
CA GLU A 107 -3.36 -6.35 3.47
C GLU A 107 -4.03 -5.09 3.99
N THR A 108 -3.53 -4.56 5.12
CA THR A 108 -3.74 -3.18 5.52
C THR A 108 -2.39 -2.54 5.80
N VAL A 109 -2.19 -1.31 5.34
CA VAL A 109 -0.99 -0.52 5.60
C VAL A 109 -1.37 0.80 6.23
N SER A 110 -0.60 1.22 7.23
CA SER A 110 -0.65 2.54 7.85
C SER A 110 0.68 3.24 7.63
N LEU A 111 0.62 4.48 7.17
CA LEU A 111 1.77 5.33 6.89
C LEU A 111 1.63 6.61 7.70
N ALA A 112 2.72 7.06 8.30
CA ALA A 112 2.72 8.31 9.04
C ALA A 112 4.03 9.08 8.79
N ALA A 113 3.91 10.29 8.25
CA ALA A 113 5.01 11.19 7.97
C ALA A 113 5.41 11.94 9.25
N GLN A 114 6.48 11.49 9.92
CA GLN A 114 6.73 11.87 11.32
C GLN A 114 7.77 12.98 11.48
N ARG A 115 8.87 12.92 10.71
CA ARG A 115 10.08 13.71 11.02
C ARG A 115 10.76 14.23 9.78
N PRO A 116 11.26 15.48 9.79
CA PRO A 116 12.24 15.90 8.80
C PRO A 116 13.52 15.06 8.91
N ALA A 117 14.13 14.74 7.78
CA ALA A 117 15.37 13.99 7.69
C ALA A 117 16.27 14.59 6.59
N VAL A 118 17.55 14.21 6.61
CA VAL A 118 18.51 14.54 5.56
C VAL A 118 19.27 13.27 5.19
N ILE A 119 19.13 12.83 3.94
CA ILE A 119 19.81 11.64 3.40
C ILE A 119 20.70 12.10 2.25
N HIS A 120 22.00 11.82 2.35
CA HIS A 120 23.01 12.27 1.37
C HIS A 120 22.91 13.77 1.00
N GLY A 121 22.57 14.62 1.97
CA GLY A 121 22.43 16.07 1.78
C GLY A 121 21.09 16.53 1.20
N ARG A 122 20.16 15.62 0.89
CA ARG A 122 18.80 15.95 0.46
C ARG A 122 17.84 16.00 1.65
N SER A 123 17.11 17.11 1.78
CA SER A 123 16.02 17.23 2.75
C SER A 123 14.87 16.31 2.36
N CYS A 124 14.34 15.55 3.30
CA CYS A 124 13.24 14.61 3.09
C CYS A 124 12.40 14.47 4.37
N VAL A 125 11.34 13.66 4.30
CA VAL A 125 10.49 13.33 5.43
C VAL A 125 10.52 11.83 5.66
N GLU A 126 10.82 11.43 6.89
CA GLU A 126 10.71 10.06 7.37
C GLU A 126 9.24 9.67 7.52
N VAL A 127 8.85 8.57 6.89
CA VAL A 127 7.53 7.95 6.97
C VAL A 127 7.68 6.59 7.63
N GLU A 128 6.95 6.37 8.72
CA GLU A 128 6.86 5.07 9.39
C GLU A 128 5.81 4.20 8.68
N VAL A 129 6.11 2.91 8.53
CA VAL A 129 5.26 1.94 7.82
C VAL A 129 4.83 0.83 8.77
N GLU A 130 3.52 0.62 8.89
CA GLU A 130 2.94 -0.51 9.61
C GLU A 130 1.99 -1.29 8.70
N ASN A 131 2.31 -2.56 8.44
CA ASN A 131 1.54 -3.46 7.58
C ASN A 131 1.03 -4.68 8.35
N GLN A 132 -0.17 -5.13 7.99
CA GLN A 132 -0.78 -6.37 8.47
C GLN A 132 -1.31 -7.16 7.29
N TYR A 133 -0.97 -8.44 7.22
CA TYR A 133 -1.46 -9.35 6.18
C TYR A 133 -2.55 -10.26 6.72
N PHE A 134 -3.49 -10.63 5.85
CA PHE A 134 -4.62 -11.46 6.18
C PHE A 134 -4.67 -12.68 5.26
N ASN A 135 -4.97 -13.85 5.83
CA ASN A 135 -5.25 -15.04 5.04
C ASN A 135 -6.72 -15.08 4.56
N GLN A 136 -7.11 -16.11 3.82
CA GLN A 136 -8.48 -16.24 3.29
C GLN A 136 -9.59 -16.33 4.36
N ASP A 137 -9.24 -16.80 5.58
CA ASP A 137 -10.13 -16.78 6.76
C ASP A 137 -10.25 -15.38 7.39
N GLY A 138 -9.50 -14.40 6.89
CA GLY A 138 -9.34 -13.07 7.46
C GLY A 138 -8.46 -13.05 8.71
N LYS A 139 -7.73 -14.11 9.04
CA LYS A 139 -6.82 -14.11 10.20
C LYS A 139 -5.52 -13.43 9.84
N ILE A 140 -4.95 -12.69 10.80
CA ILE A 140 -3.62 -12.10 10.64
C ILE A 140 -2.62 -13.22 10.37
N HIS A 141 -1.80 -13.04 9.35
CA HIS A 141 -0.75 -13.95 8.92
C HIS A 141 0.59 -13.20 8.85
N GLU A 142 1.67 -13.84 9.29
CA GLU A 142 3.02 -13.32 9.13
C GLU A 142 3.56 -13.77 7.77
N ARG A 143 4.02 -12.83 6.93
CA ARG A 143 4.73 -13.17 5.68
C ARG A 143 6.21 -13.42 5.95
N GLU A 144 6.79 -14.32 5.18
CA GLU A 144 8.24 -14.59 5.14
C GLU A 144 8.94 -13.76 4.04
N GLU A 145 8.46 -12.55 3.79
CA GLU A 145 8.99 -11.62 2.80
C GLU A 145 9.58 -10.39 3.48
N ASP A 146 10.39 -9.65 2.74
CA ASP A 146 10.92 -8.36 3.18
C ASP A 146 9.77 -7.39 3.45
N ARG A 147 9.83 -6.74 4.62
CA ARG A 147 8.85 -5.75 5.02
C ARG A 147 9.46 -4.37 5.06
N HIS A 148 8.89 -3.44 4.30
CA HIS A 148 9.20 -2.02 4.46
C HIS A 148 8.78 -1.56 5.87
N VAL A 149 9.72 -0.98 6.60
CA VAL A 149 9.48 -0.46 7.96
C VAL A 149 9.56 1.06 8.03
N LYS A 150 10.33 1.66 7.12
CA LYS A 150 10.43 3.11 6.94
C LYS A 150 10.71 3.45 5.50
N VAL A 151 10.19 4.58 5.06
CA VAL A 151 10.51 5.17 3.76
C VAL A 151 10.77 6.66 3.94
N TRP A 152 11.50 7.25 3.01
CA TRP A 152 11.79 8.68 3.02
C TRP A 152 11.37 9.29 1.70
N GLY A 153 10.50 10.30 1.77
CA GLY A 153 10.00 11.02 0.60
C GLY A 153 10.45 12.46 0.57
N HIS A 154 10.51 13.05 -0.63
CA HIS A 154 10.70 14.47 -0.83
C HIS A 154 9.63 15.01 -1.78
N LEU A 155 8.92 16.05 -1.33
CA LEU A 155 8.01 16.80 -2.19
C LEU A 155 8.79 17.92 -2.88
N ALA A 156 9.20 17.68 -4.13
CA ALA A 156 9.86 18.67 -4.96
C ALA A 156 8.85 19.63 -5.61
N GLU A 157 9.35 20.61 -6.36
CA GLU A 157 8.49 21.57 -7.06
C GLU A 157 7.59 20.90 -8.10
N ASN A 158 8.13 19.95 -8.87
CA ASN A 158 7.49 19.31 -10.03
C ASN A 158 7.31 17.78 -9.91
N ALA A 159 7.82 17.16 -8.84
CA ALA A 159 7.78 15.72 -8.64
C ALA A 159 7.66 15.35 -7.15
N VAL A 160 7.23 14.12 -6.90
CA VAL A 160 7.34 13.46 -5.59
C VAL A 160 8.42 12.40 -5.72
N GLU A 161 9.42 12.44 -4.86
CA GLU A 161 10.61 11.59 -4.97
C GLU A 161 10.71 10.63 -3.80
N TRP A 162 11.02 9.38 -4.09
CA TRP A 162 11.55 8.43 -3.12
C TRP A 162 13.04 8.73 -2.90
N ILE A 163 13.45 8.79 -1.64
CA ILE A 163 14.82 9.11 -1.25
C ILE A 163 15.52 7.89 -0.66
N ALA A 164 14.81 7.12 0.16
CA ALA A 164 15.31 5.87 0.70
C ALA A 164 14.17 4.96 1.15
N VAL A 165 14.47 3.68 1.27
CA VAL A 165 13.57 2.63 1.75
C VAL A 165 14.35 1.74 2.72
N GLU A 166 13.81 1.54 3.92
CA GLU A 166 14.32 0.59 4.90
C GLU A 166 13.42 -0.63 4.95
N SER A 167 13.99 -1.80 4.68
CA SER A 167 13.34 -3.10 4.71
C SER A 167 13.85 -3.94 5.88
N LEU A 168 12.96 -4.72 6.49
CA LEU A 168 13.29 -5.77 7.45
C LEU A 168 13.13 -7.12 6.77
N ARG A 169 14.24 -7.82 6.58
CA ARG A 169 14.30 -9.16 6.01
C ARG A 169 13.77 -10.23 6.98
N PRO A 170 13.38 -11.41 6.50
CA PRO A 170 12.88 -12.50 7.35
C PRO A 170 13.87 -12.96 8.44
N ASP A 171 15.17 -12.84 8.21
CA ASP A 171 16.22 -13.16 9.18
C ASP A 171 16.42 -12.09 10.26
N GLY A 172 15.68 -10.98 10.17
CA GLY A 172 15.75 -9.82 11.06
C GLY A 172 16.78 -8.76 10.65
N THR A 173 17.47 -8.94 9.51
CA THR A 173 18.39 -7.94 8.97
C THR A 173 17.63 -6.72 8.49
N ARG A 174 18.11 -5.53 8.86
CA ARG A 174 17.64 -4.26 8.31
C ARG A 174 18.52 -3.88 7.12
N GLU A 175 17.89 -3.61 6.00
CA GLU A 175 18.53 -3.12 4.79
C GLU A 175 18.00 -1.73 4.48
N LEU A 176 18.91 -0.82 4.12
CA LEU A 176 18.58 0.53 3.70
C LEU A 176 19.08 0.70 2.27
N THR A 177 18.16 0.94 1.34
CA THR A 177 18.46 1.28 -0.04
C THR A 177 18.10 2.75 -0.26
N THR A 178 18.88 3.46 -1.05
CA THR A 178 18.79 4.89 -1.28
C THR A 178 18.83 5.22 -2.76
N PHE A 179 18.44 6.45 -3.09
CA PHE A 179 18.51 7.00 -4.45
C PHE A 179 19.91 7.02 -5.11
N LEU A 180 20.97 6.65 -4.37
CA LEU A 180 22.33 6.50 -4.90
C LEU A 180 22.68 5.06 -5.30
N ASP A 181 21.83 4.09 -4.97
CA ASP A 181 22.02 2.69 -5.34
C ASP A 181 21.53 2.46 -6.78
N GLU A 182 22.25 1.63 -7.54
CA GLU A 182 22.13 1.50 -9.00
C GLU A 182 20.71 1.11 -9.46
N GLU A 183 20.05 0.22 -8.72
CA GLU A 183 18.74 -0.33 -9.06
C GLU A 183 17.58 0.38 -8.31
N PHE A 184 17.85 1.45 -7.55
CA PHE A 184 16.83 2.08 -6.72
C PHE A 184 15.65 2.62 -7.54
N TYR A 185 15.92 3.25 -8.67
CA TYR A 185 14.87 3.88 -9.48
C TYR A 185 14.07 2.89 -10.32
N ASP A 186 14.46 1.62 -10.38
CA ASP A 186 13.68 0.59 -11.06
C ASP A 186 12.34 0.35 -10.33
N ASP A 187 12.34 0.46 -9.00
CA ASP A 187 11.14 0.31 -8.15
C ASP A 187 10.64 1.64 -7.55
N TRP A 188 11.50 2.67 -7.49
CA TRP A 188 11.26 3.89 -6.72
C TRP A 188 11.50 5.18 -7.52
N ALA A 189 11.22 5.16 -8.81
CA ALA A 189 11.29 6.33 -9.68
C ALA A 189 10.46 7.51 -9.13
N PRO A 190 10.91 8.76 -9.33
CA PRO A 190 10.09 9.94 -9.04
C PRO A 190 8.79 9.96 -9.84
N SER A 191 7.71 10.40 -9.20
CA SER A 191 6.41 10.53 -9.86
C SER A 191 6.10 11.99 -10.17
N PRO A 192 5.44 12.29 -11.30
CA PRO A 192 5.10 13.65 -11.66
C PRO A 192 4.05 14.21 -10.68
N ARG A 193 4.25 15.48 -10.27
CA ARG A 193 3.31 16.17 -9.40
C ARG A 193 2.12 16.73 -10.16
N LEU A 194 2.32 17.23 -11.37
CA LEU A 194 1.23 17.73 -12.20
C LEU A 194 0.69 16.60 -13.08
N ILE A 195 -0.58 16.26 -12.89
CA ILE A 195 -1.29 15.32 -13.75
C ILE A 195 -2.46 16.04 -14.43
N GLU A 196 -2.58 15.84 -15.74
CA GLU A 196 -3.60 16.44 -16.57
C GLU A 196 -4.14 15.39 -17.55
N ASP A 197 -5.41 15.50 -17.90
CA ASP A 197 -5.96 14.83 -19.07
C ASP A 197 -5.67 15.67 -20.32
N ARG A 198 -4.76 15.17 -21.16
CA ARG A 198 -4.40 15.78 -22.46
C ARG A 198 -5.00 15.02 -23.65
N GLY A 199 -5.95 14.11 -23.40
CA GLY A 199 -6.51 13.24 -24.42
C GLY A 199 -5.50 12.26 -25.02
N CYS A 200 -4.45 11.92 -24.25
CA CYS A 200 -3.36 11.04 -24.69
C CYS A 200 -3.79 9.59 -24.85
N LEU A 201 -4.88 9.17 -24.19
CA LEU A 201 -5.47 7.84 -24.31
C LEU A 201 -6.82 7.93 -25.04
N ARG A 202 -6.94 7.30 -26.21
CA ARG A 202 -8.14 7.38 -27.07
C ARG A 202 -8.88 6.04 -27.10
N PRO A 203 -10.18 6.00 -26.78
CA PRO A 203 -10.96 4.77 -26.92
C PRO A 203 -11.11 4.39 -28.39
N GLN A 204 -11.10 3.09 -28.65
CA GLN A 204 -11.32 2.49 -29.96
C GLN A 204 -12.72 1.85 -30.04
N THR A 205 -13.15 1.51 -31.26
CA THR A 205 -14.48 0.93 -31.51
C THR A 205 -14.66 -0.47 -30.94
N ASP A 206 -13.57 -1.19 -30.70
CA ASP A 206 -13.57 -2.53 -30.11
C ASP A 206 -13.49 -2.51 -28.57
N GLY A 207 -13.49 -1.32 -27.96
CA GLY A 207 -13.36 -1.14 -26.52
C GLY A 207 -11.93 -1.07 -26.00
N SER A 208 -10.92 -1.25 -26.84
CA SER A 208 -9.51 -1.03 -26.49
C SER A 208 -9.17 0.47 -26.47
N PHE A 209 -7.94 0.79 -26.06
CA PHE A 209 -7.39 2.15 -26.10
C PHE A 209 -6.12 2.21 -26.95
N ALA A 210 -5.91 3.34 -27.62
CA ALA A 210 -4.63 3.69 -28.22
C ALA A 210 -4.01 4.89 -27.52
N ARG A 211 -2.69 4.83 -27.29
CA ARG A 211 -1.91 5.97 -26.80
C ARG A 211 -1.43 6.84 -27.95
N GLN A 212 -1.36 8.15 -27.69
CA GLN A 212 -0.61 9.06 -28.57
C GLN A 212 0.89 8.77 -28.43
N ALA A 213 1.67 9.01 -29.49
CA ALA A 213 3.09 8.66 -29.53
C ALA A 213 3.94 9.39 -28.48
N ASP A 214 3.49 10.56 -28.01
CA ASP A 214 4.12 11.39 -26.98
C ASP A 214 3.36 11.36 -25.63
N ALA A 215 2.50 10.35 -25.44
CA ALA A 215 1.81 10.15 -24.18
C ALA A 215 2.82 9.98 -23.03
N PRO A 216 2.62 10.68 -21.90
CA PRO A 216 3.46 10.47 -20.72
C PRO A 216 3.07 9.14 -20.05
N GLU A 217 3.96 8.60 -19.21
CA GLU A 217 3.71 7.35 -18.47
C GLU A 217 2.50 7.51 -17.54
N VAL A 218 2.41 8.65 -16.84
CA VAL A 218 1.29 9.01 -15.98
C VAL A 218 0.41 10.06 -16.67
N MET A 219 -0.88 9.76 -16.87
CA MET A 219 -1.81 10.64 -17.60
C MET A 219 -3.25 10.54 -17.10
N GLY A 220 -3.97 11.66 -17.15
CA GLY A 220 -5.42 11.68 -16.96
C GLY A 220 -6.17 11.08 -18.15
N ALA A 221 -7.33 10.48 -17.91
CA ALA A 221 -8.17 9.81 -18.89
C ALA A 221 -9.66 9.88 -18.55
N GLY A 222 -10.20 11.10 -18.43
CA GLY A 222 -11.60 11.41 -18.14
C GLY A 222 -11.92 11.64 -16.66
N VAL A 223 -13.08 12.24 -16.41
CA VAL A 223 -13.65 12.45 -15.07
C VAL A 223 -14.77 11.45 -14.81
N PHE A 224 -14.83 10.94 -13.58
CA PHE A 224 -15.74 9.88 -13.17
C PHE A 224 -16.34 10.19 -11.81
N ASP A 225 -17.62 9.83 -11.66
CA ASP A 225 -18.26 9.71 -10.36
C ASP A 225 -17.98 8.31 -9.81
N VAL A 226 -17.23 8.27 -8.72
CA VAL A 226 -16.75 7.05 -8.06
C VAL A 226 -17.48 6.89 -6.75
N GLN A 227 -18.25 5.82 -6.61
CA GLN A 227 -18.90 5.43 -5.37
C GLN A 227 -18.21 4.20 -4.79
N ILE A 228 -17.81 4.29 -3.51
CA ILE A 228 -17.20 3.21 -2.73
C ILE A 228 -18.05 3.02 -1.47
N GLY A 229 -18.84 1.95 -1.44
CA GLY A 229 -19.87 1.76 -0.42
C GLY A 229 -20.84 2.94 -0.38
N GLN A 230 -20.80 3.72 0.70
CA GLN A 230 -21.63 4.93 0.89
C GLN A 230 -20.92 6.23 0.51
N GLN A 231 -19.60 6.20 0.30
CA GLN A 231 -18.81 7.38 -0.05
C GLN A 231 -18.90 7.65 -1.55
N ARG A 232 -18.92 8.93 -1.94
CA ARG A 232 -18.97 9.37 -3.33
C ARG A 232 -17.93 10.45 -3.57
N PHE A 233 -17.26 10.34 -4.71
CA PHE A 233 -16.18 11.22 -5.11
C PHE A 233 -16.30 11.53 -6.58
N THR A 234 -15.98 12.77 -6.96
CA THR A 234 -15.70 13.13 -8.36
C THR A 234 -14.19 13.09 -8.54
N CYS A 235 -13.73 12.22 -9.42
CA CYS A 235 -12.32 11.89 -9.59
C CYS A 235 -11.90 12.01 -11.05
N MET A 236 -10.67 12.44 -11.29
CA MET A 236 -10.02 12.16 -12.57
C MET A 236 -9.52 10.72 -12.53
N ARG A 237 -9.80 9.95 -13.58
CA ARG A 237 -9.12 8.68 -13.79
C ARG A 237 -7.71 8.96 -14.30
N VAL A 238 -6.73 8.29 -13.72
CA VAL A 238 -5.32 8.40 -14.06
C VAL A 238 -4.78 7.02 -14.37
N PHE A 239 -4.04 6.90 -15.46
CA PHE A 239 -3.28 5.70 -15.77
C PHE A 239 -1.80 5.95 -15.55
N GLU A 240 -1.10 4.93 -15.06
CA GLU A 240 0.34 4.79 -15.24
C GLU A 240 0.65 3.56 -16.07
N ILE A 241 1.37 3.77 -17.17
CA ILE A 241 1.75 2.74 -18.14
C ILE A 241 3.18 3.03 -18.58
N GLU A 242 4.03 2.01 -18.56
CA GLU A 242 5.38 2.07 -19.12
C GLU A 242 5.39 2.61 -20.57
N LYS A 243 6.39 3.41 -20.93
CA LYS A 243 6.50 3.98 -22.30
C LYS A 243 6.39 2.89 -23.36
N GLU A 244 7.18 1.83 -23.19
CA GLU A 244 7.21 0.69 -24.10
C GLU A 244 6.42 -0.46 -23.51
N ALA A 245 5.09 -0.39 -23.61
CA ALA A 245 4.19 -1.41 -23.10
C ALA A 245 4.52 -2.81 -23.66
N THR A 246 4.84 -3.74 -22.77
CA THR A 246 5.10 -5.14 -23.07
C THR A 246 4.09 -6.06 -22.40
N VAL A 247 4.06 -7.32 -22.84
CA VAL A 247 3.27 -8.39 -22.19
C VAL A 247 3.82 -8.81 -20.82
N ARG A 248 4.84 -8.10 -20.30
CA ARG A 248 5.49 -8.32 -19.00
C ARG A 248 5.56 -7.02 -18.19
N ASP A 249 4.56 -6.15 -18.33
CA ASP A 249 4.46 -4.91 -17.57
C ASP A 249 3.30 -4.93 -16.56
N VAL A 250 3.28 -3.91 -15.72
CA VAL A 250 2.20 -3.56 -14.80
C VAL A 250 1.56 -2.28 -15.30
N MET A 251 0.25 -2.17 -15.14
CA MET A 251 -0.48 -0.92 -15.34
C MET A 251 -1.21 -0.56 -14.06
N VAL A 252 -1.22 0.73 -13.74
CA VAL A 252 -2.06 1.29 -12.69
C VAL A 252 -3.24 2.01 -13.32
N GLU A 253 -4.44 1.77 -12.79
CA GLU A 253 -5.59 2.66 -12.95
C GLU A 253 -5.93 3.23 -11.57
N ALA A 254 -5.89 4.55 -11.42
CA ALA A 254 -6.20 5.24 -10.18
C ALA A 254 -7.30 6.29 -10.37
N TYR A 255 -8.07 6.53 -9.32
CA TYR A 255 -9.10 7.55 -9.28
C TYR A 255 -8.71 8.56 -8.21
N ILE A 256 -8.37 9.76 -8.68
CA ILE A 256 -7.76 10.81 -7.85
C ILE A 256 -8.70 12.01 -7.82
N THR A 257 -9.00 12.47 -6.61
CA THR A 257 -9.84 13.65 -6.40
C THR A 257 -9.14 14.94 -6.85
N GLN A 258 -9.89 16.03 -7.01
CA GLN A 258 -9.31 17.35 -7.30
C GLN A 258 -8.32 17.82 -6.21
N ALA A 259 -8.47 17.34 -4.98
CA ALA A 259 -7.54 17.61 -3.88
C ALA A 259 -6.22 16.81 -3.98
N GLY A 260 -6.05 15.98 -5.01
CA GLY A 260 -4.85 15.17 -5.20
C GLY A 260 -4.79 13.92 -4.31
N ARG A 261 -5.93 13.49 -3.74
CA ARG A 261 -6.00 12.27 -2.93
C ARG A 261 -6.54 11.10 -3.73
N THR A 262 -5.87 9.96 -3.65
CA THR A 262 -6.30 8.70 -4.28
C THR A 262 -7.41 8.05 -3.46
N VAL A 263 -8.53 7.70 -4.10
CA VAL A 263 -9.65 6.99 -3.44
C VAL A 263 -9.76 5.53 -3.86
N LEU A 264 -9.33 5.22 -5.08
CA LEU A 264 -9.27 3.86 -5.60
C LEU A 264 -8.01 3.74 -6.45
N PHE A 265 -7.23 2.71 -6.17
CA PHE A 265 -6.13 2.28 -6.99
C PHE A 265 -6.39 0.85 -7.44
N ARG A 266 -6.11 0.55 -8.70
CA ARG A 266 -6.20 -0.78 -9.27
C ARG A 266 -4.89 -1.14 -9.92
N ARG A 267 -4.35 -2.29 -9.54
CA ARG A 267 -3.24 -2.89 -10.27
C ARG A 267 -3.78 -3.80 -11.33
N TYR A 268 -3.28 -3.66 -12.55
CA TYR A 268 -3.43 -4.64 -13.60
C TYR A 268 -2.07 -5.23 -13.96
N ASN A 269 -2.04 -6.54 -14.16
CA ASN A 269 -0.87 -7.23 -14.65
C ASN A 269 -1.07 -7.54 -16.13
N SER A 270 -0.08 -7.23 -16.97
CA SER A 270 -0.08 -7.75 -18.34
C SER A 270 -0.04 -9.28 -18.33
N ASN A 271 -0.53 -9.91 -19.39
CA ASN A 271 -0.90 -11.32 -19.34
C ASN A 271 0.26 -12.29 -19.04
N ARG A 272 1.53 -11.89 -19.25
CA ARG A 272 2.73 -12.69 -18.91
C ARG A 272 3.61 -12.07 -17.83
N TRP A 273 3.10 -11.10 -17.08
CA TRP A 273 3.78 -10.60 -15.87
C TRP A 273 4.06 -11.77 -14.92
N ALA A 274 5.29 -11.86 -14.40
CA ALA A 274 5.73 -13.00 -13.60
C ALA A 274 4.98 -13.12 -12.26
N LYS A 275 4.67 -14.35 -11.87
CA LYS A 275 4.26 -14.66 -10.49
C LYS A 275 5.52 -14.77 -9.64
N LYS A 276 5.66 -13.92 -8.61
CA LYS A 276 6.81 -13.97 -7.69
C LYS A 276 6.92 -15.33 -6.96
N ASP A 277 5.79 -16.03 -6.76
CA ASP A 277 5.65 -17.08 -5.74
C ASP A 277 5.81 -18.54 -6.22
N ALA A 278 6.24 -18.80 -7.47
CA ALA A 278 6.44 -20.17 -7.96
C ALA A 278 7.88 -20.38 -8.46
N PRO A 279 8.76 -21.05 -7.68
CA PRO A 279 10.10 -21.46 -8.11
C PRO A 279 10.09 -22.62 -9.12
N PRO A 280 11.05 -22.68 -10.07
CA PRO A 280 11.97 -21.59 -10.41
C PRO A 280 11.12 -20.42 -10.88
N HIS A 281 11.41 -19.15 -10.51
CA HIS A 281 10.52 -18.02 -10.82
C HIS A 281 10.01 -18.12 -12.27
N ASN A 282 8.80 -18.65 -12.44
CA ASN A 282 8.32 -19.01 -13.76
C ASN A 282 7.84 -17.68 -14.33
N TRP A 283 8.73 -17.01 -15.07
CA TRP A 283 8.49 -15.72 -15.71
C TRP A 283 7.42 -15.83 -16.81
N GLY A 284 6.18 -16.14 -16.42
CA GLY A 284 5.01 -16.19 -17.29
C GLY A 284 5.12 -17.13 -18.50
N GLU A 285 5.98 -18.16 -18.45
CA GLU A 285 6.21 -19.02 -19.63
C GLU A 285 5.09 -20.05 -19.85
N GLU A 286 4.45 -20.56 -18.80
CA GLU A 286 3.45 -21.64 -18.90
C GLU A 286 2.01 -21.23 -18.56
N MET A 287 1.79 -20.12 -17.84
CA MET A 287 0.46 -19.72 -17.38
C MET A 287 0.24 -18.22 -17.53
N THR A 288 -0.97 -17.85 -17.96
CA THR A 288 -1.36 -16.46 -18.20
C THR A 288 -2.32 -15.95 -17.11
N TRP A 289 -2.31 -14.64 -16.83
CA TRP A 289 -3.25 -14.06 -15.87
C TRP A 289 -4.71 -14.17 -16.32
N GLU A 290 -4.97 -14.22 -17.63
CA GLU A 290 -6.30 -14.46 -18.18
C GLU A 290 -6.85 -15.84 -17.82
N GLU A 291 -5.99 -16.85 -17.67
CA GLU A 291 -6.38 -18.20 -17.27
C GLU A 291 -6.57 -18.31 -15.75
N ASP A 292 -5.73 -17.60 -14.98
CA ASP A 292 -5.76 -17.63 -13.51
C ASP A 292 -6.89 -16.77 -12.92
N LEU A 293 -7.23 -15.67 -13.59
CA LEU A 293 -8.25 -14.72 -13.16
C LEU A 293 -9.29 -14.47 -14.28
N PRO A 294 -9.98 -15.53 -14.76
CA PRO A 294 -10.82 -15.46 -15.96
C PRO A 294 -12.05 -14.57 -15.79
N HIS A 295 -12.43 -14.26 -14.55
CA HIS A 295 -13.62 -13.48 -14.20
C HIS A 295 -13.33 -12.03 -13.81
N THR A 296 -12.08 -11.58 -13.93
CA THR A 296 -11.68 -10.21 -13.59
C THR A 296 -11.76 -9.28 -14.80
N ASP A 297 -11.88 -7.98 -14.52
CA ASP A 297 -11.92 -6.95 -15.56
C ASP A 297 -10.60 -6.91 -16.35
N ARG A 298 -10.71 -6.51 -17.62
CA ARG A 298 -9.58 -6.42 -18.54
C ARG A 298 -9.57 -5.08 -19.24
N ILE A 299 -8.37 -4.58 -19.50
CA ILE A 299 -8.14 -3.39 -20.30
C ILE A 299 -7.13 -3.74 -21.38
N VAL A 300 -7.42 -3.33 -22.61
CA VAL A 300 -6.50 -3.50 -23.75
C VAL A 300 -5.99 -2.14 -24.17
N ILE A 301 -4.67 -1.93 -24.13
CA ILE A 301 -4.02 -0.68 -24.55
C ILE A 301 -2.91 -1.02 -25.52
N ASP A 302 -2.90 -0.39 -26.70
CA ASP A 302 -1.92 -0.63 -27.76
C ASP A 302 -1.73 -2.13 -28.11
N GLY A 303 -2.81 -2.92 -28.00
CA GLY A 303 -2.81 -4.36 -28.25
C GLY A 303 -2.28 -5.23 -27.11
N VAL A 304 -1.89 -4.65 -25.97
CA VAL A 304 -1.50 -5.38 -24.75
C VAL A 304 -2.70 -5.53 -23.83
N THR A 305 -2.99 -6.77 -23.42
CA THR A 305 -4.04 -7.09 -22.44
C THR A 305 -3.50 -7.00 -21.01
N TYR A 306 -4.16 -6.19 -20.20
CA TYR A 306 -3.95 -6.01 -18.77
C TYR A 306 -5.12 -6.60 -17.99
N VAL A 307 -4.84 -7.50 -17.05
CA VAL A 307 -5.82 -8.24 -16.23
C VAL A 307 -5.83 -7.68 -14.81
N HIS A 308 -7.01 -7.37 -14.28
CA HIS A 308 -7.17 -6.75 -12.97
C HIS A 308 -6.70 -7.69 -11.85
N TYR A 309 -5.72 -7.25 -11.08
CA TYR A 309 -5.01 -8.07 -10.11
C TYR A 309 -5.37 -7.77 -8.65
N TYR A 310 -5.43 -6.50 -8.22
CA TYR A 310 -5.95 -6.14 -6.90
C TYR A 310 -6.49 -4.71 -6.87
N ASP A 311 -7.30 -4.40 -5.86
CA ASP A 311 -7.75 -3.04 -5.52
C ASP A 311 -7.12 -2.55 -4.22
N ASN A 312 -6.66 -1.30 -4.18
CA ASN A 312 -6.33 -0.60 -2.94
C ASN A 312 -7.35 0.51 -2.66
N LEU A 313 -7.84 0.56 -1.42
CA LEU A 313 -8.79 1.57 -0.94
C LEU A 313 -8.22 2.29 0.28
N THR A 314 -8.23 3.62 0.27
CA THR A 314 -7.82 4.43 1.41
C THR A 314 -8.89 4.46 2.50
N ASP A 315 -8.51 4.82 3.72
CA ASP A 315 -9.42 5.04 4.85
C ASP A 315 -10.51 6.08 4.52
N VAL A 316 -10.11 7.20 3.89
CA VAL A 316 -11.04 8.22 3.39
C VAL A 316 -12.06 7.61 2.42
N ALA A 317 -11.61 6.79 1.47
CA ALA A 317 -12.50 6.14 0.50
C ALA A 317 -13.51 5.19 1.16
N CYS A 318 -13.13 4.57 2.27
CA CYS A 318 -13.99 3.68 3.04
C CYS A 318 -14.83 4.39 4.11
N GLY A 319 -14.69 5.72 4.27
CA GLY A 319 -15.37 6.49 5.31
C GLY A 319 -14.91 6.13 6.73
N ILE A 320 -13.66 5.67 6.87
CA ILE A 320 -13.04 5.36 8.15
C ILE A 320 -12.47 6.66 8.71
N ALA A 321 -12.99 7.10 9.85
CA ALA A 321 -12.47 8.28 10.54
C ALA A 321 -11.13 7.97 11.24
N ASP A 322 -10.34 9.03 11.42
CA ASP A 322 -9.09 9.01 12.21
C ASP A 322 -9.31 8.87 13.71
#